data_AF-A0AAU9P676-F1
#
_entry.id   AF-A0AAU9P676-F1
#
_cell.length_a   1.000
_cell.length_b   1.000
_cell.length_c   1.000
_cell.angle_alpha   90.00
_cell.angle_beta   90.00
_cell.angle_gamma   90.00
#
_symmetry.space_group_name_H-M   'P 1'
#
loop_
_entity.id
_entity.type
_entity.pdbx_description
1 polymer ?
#
loop_
_entity_poly.entity_id
_entity_poly.type
_entity_poly.pdbx_seq_one_letter_code
_entity_poly.pdbx_strand_id
1 'polypeptide(L)' 'MLEGKSYRVKFPWIGVVNQSQADINKSVEMIVSRRMEWEYFNIIPEYKHLACKMDSERLGKVLSKLRRGQMLTIQIHLL' A
#
# COMPACT_ATOMS: atom_id res chain seq x y z
N MET A 1 2.32 -5.02 -13.00
CA MET A 1 3.22 -3.97 -12.45
C MET A 1 3.65 -4.28 -11.01
N LEU A 2 2.71 -4.48 -10.06
CA LEU A 2 3.01 -4.67 -8.62
C LEU A 2 3.77 -5.96 -8.25
N GLU A 3 3.85 -6.94 -9.16
CA GLU A 3 4.64 -8.16 -8.96
C GLU A 3 6.16 -7.95 -9.12
N GLY A 4 6.61 -6.74 -9.48
CA GLY A 4 8.04 -6.46 -9.69
C GLY A 4 8.62 -7.09 -10.95
N LYS A 5 7.79 -7.64 -11.85
CA LYS A 5 8.19 -8.23 -13.13
C LYS A 5 8.60 -7.17 -14.18
N SER A 6 8.06 -5.96 -14.09
CA SER A 6 8.32 -4.87 -15.05
C SER A 6 9.59 -4.08 -14.73
N TYR A 7 9.94 -3.91 -13.46
CA TYR A 7 11.14 -3.20 -13.03
C TYR A 7 11.65 -3.78 -11.70
N ARG A 8 12.93 -4.16 -11.67
CA ARG A 8 13.57 -4.76 -10.51
C ARG A 8 14.07 -3.68 -9.56
N VAL A 9 13.66 -3.77 -8.30
CA VAL A 9 13.96 -2.80 -7.24
C VAL A 9 14.65 -3.52 -6.06
N LYS A 10 15.48 -2.78 -5.32
CA LYS A 10 16.18 -3.30 -4.12
C LYS A 10 15.21 -3.69 -3.00
N PHE A 11 14.09 -2.97 -2.89
CA PHE A 11 13.03 -3.22 -1.92
C PHE A 11 11.74 -3.61 -2.64
N PRO A 12 10.95 -4.55 -2.09
CA PRO A 12 9.73 -5.00 -2.76
C PRO A 12 8.74 -3.85 -2.94
N TRP A 13 7.99 -3.90 -4.04
CA TRP A 13 6.82 -3.03 -4.23
C TRP A 13 5.77 -3.32 -3.16
N ILE A 14 5.21 -2.26 -2.58
CA ILE A 14 4.10 -2.34 -1.62
C ILE A 14 3.01 -1.42 -2.14
N GLY A 15 1.89 -2.03 -2.54
CA GLY A 15 0.67 -1.32 -2.91
C GLY A 15 -0.08 -0.88 -1.67
N VAL A 16 -0.60 0.34 -1.71
CA VAL A 16 -1.42 0.97 -0.66
C VAL A 16 -2.64 1.56 -1.35
N VAL A 17 -3.81 1.43 -0.71
CA VAL A 17 -5.03 2.08 -1.17
C VAL A 17 -5.23 3.33 -0.33
N ASN A 18 -5.35 4.48 -0.99
CA ASN A 18 -5.61 5.73 -0.29
C ASN A 18 -7.11 5.98 -0.16
N GLN A 19 -7.49 6.85 0.79
CA GLN A 19 -8.85 7.35 0.87
C GLN A 19 -9.22 8.11 -0.40
N SER A 20 -10.45 7.94 -0.87
CA SER A 20 -10.96 8.76 -1.97
C SER A 20 -11.22 10.19 -1.48
N GLN A 21 -11.29 11.15 -2.42
CA GLN A 21 -11.64 12.53 -2.06
C GLN A 21 -13.02 12.61 -1.39
N ALA A 22 -13.97 11.75 -1.75
CA ALA A 22 -15.28 11.70 -1.13
C ALA A 22 -15.21 11.19 0.33
N ASP A 23 -14.33 10.24 0.62
CA ASP A 23 -14.11 9.71 1.97
C ASP A 23 -13.42 10.74 2.87
N ILE A 24 -12.46 11.50 2.31
CA ILE A 24 -11.83 12.64 3.01
C ILE A 24 -12.88 13.71 3.35
N ASN A 25 -13.72 14.08 2.39
CA ASN A 25 -14.76 15.09 2.60
C ASN A 25 -15.81 14.67 3.65
N LYS A 26 -15.97 13.36 3.88
CA LYS A 26 -16.87 12.79 4.90
C LYS A 26 -16.16 12.49 6.22
N SER A 27 -14.87 12.80 6.34
CA SER A 27 -14.05 12.47 7.50
C SER A 27 -14.15 10.98 7.87
N VAL A 28 -14.13 10.09 6.87
CA VAL A 28 -14.23 8.65 7.09
C VAL A 28 -13.11 8.21 8.02
N GLU A 29 -13.47 7.46 9.05
CA GLU A 29 -12.53 7.00 10.06
C GLU A 29 -11.42 6.14 9.46
N MET A 30 -10.24 6.25 10.06
CA MET A 30 -9.05 5.51 9.64
C MET A 30 -9.26 3.99 9.71
N ILE A 31 -10.01 3.50 10.71
CA ILE A 31 -10.32 2.07 10.88
C ILE A 31 -11.14 1.54 9.70
N VAL A 32 -12.16 2.30 9.28
CA VAL A 32 -12.99 1.95 8.12
C VAL A 32 -12.15 1.92 6.85
N SER A 33 -11.30 2.94 6.67
CA SER A 33 -10.41 3.03 5.51
C SER A 33 -9.42 1.86 5.43
N ARG A 34 -8.94 1.41 6.59
CA ARG A 34 -8.02 0.27 6.67
C ARG A 34 -8.71 -1.06 6.38
N ARG A 35 -9.98 -1.20 6.78
CA ARG A 35 -10.79 -2.35 6.39
C ARG A 35 -11.03 -2.36 4.88
N MET A 36 -11.36 -1.21 4.28
CA MET A 36 -11.54 -1.09 2.82
C MET A 36 -10.25 -1.42 2.06
N GLU A 37 -9.09 -0.97 2.55
CA GLU A 37 -7.78 -1.34 1.99
C GLU A 37 -7.55 -2.86 2.05
N TRP A 38 -7.84 -3.48 3.19
CA TRP A 38 -7.73 -4.93 3.34
C TRP A 38 -8.67 -5.68 2.39
N GLU A 39 -9.94 -5.25 2.29
CA GLU A 39 -10.94 -5.83 1.40
C GLU A 39 -10.51 -5.71 -0.07
N TYR A 40 -9.98 -4.55 -0.49
CA TYR A 40 -9.47 -4.34 -1.85
C TYR A 40 -8.44 -5.41 -2.26
N PHE A 41 -7.44 -5.66 -1.42
CA PHE A 41 -6.41 -6.64 -1.74
C PHE A 41 -6.86 -8.09 -1.58
N ASN A 42 -7.84 -8.40 -0.71
CA ASN A 42 -8.30 -9.78 -0.48
C ASN A 42 -9.43 -10.24 -1.40
N ILE A 43 -10.23 -9.30 -1.92
CA ILE A 43 -11.41 -9.60 -2.73
C ILE A 43 -11.08 -9.60 -4.23
N ILE A 44 -10.24 -8.67 -4.69
CA ILE A 44 -9.92 -8.52 -6.11
C ILE A 44 -9.02 -9.70 -6.56
N PRO A 45 -9.46 -10.55 -7.50
CA PRO A 45 -8.73 -11.76 -7.90
C PRO A 45 -7.29 -11.48 -8.35
N GLU A 46 -7.08 -10.37 -9.05
CA GLU A 46 -5.78 -9.94 -9.57
C GLU A 46 -4.78 -9.53 -8.49
N TYR A 47 -5.24 -9.25 -7.27
CA TYR A 47 -4.38 -8.84 -6.15
C TYR A 47 -4.41 -9.79 -4.96
N LYS A 48 -5.32 -10.76 -4.95
CA LYS A 48 -5.52 -11.70 -3.84
C LYS A 48 -4.25 -12.46 -3.45
N HIS A 49 -3.45 -12.90 -4.43
CA HIS A 49 -2.17 -13.58 -4.18
C HIS A 49 -1.08 -12.66 -3.61
N LEU A 50 -1.29 -11.34 -3.70
CA LEU A 50 -0.40 -10.31 -3.17
C LEU A 50 -0.90 -9.76 -1.83
N ALA A 51 -2.10 -10.09 -1.37
CA ALA A 51 -2.73 -9.49 -0.19
C ALA A 51 -1.82 -9.49 1.05
N CYS A 52 -1.13 -10.61 1.33
CA CYS A 52 -0.20 -10.68 2.46
C CYS A 52 1.01 -9.75 2.35
N LYS A 53 1.27 -9.19 1.15
CA LYS A 53 2.43 -8.36 0.80
C LYS A 53 2.12 -6.88 0.57
N MET A 54 0.85 -6.51 0.57
CA MET A 54 0.37 -5.15 0.37
C MET A 54 -0.06 -4.54 1.72
N ASP A 55 -0.68 -3.37 1.66
CA ASP A 55 -1.23 -2.56 2.75
C ASP A 55 -0.30 -1.52 3.40
N SER A 56 -0.95 -0.51 3.99
CA SER A 56 -0.32 0.60 4.71
C SER A 56 0.42 0.14 5.98
N GLU A 57 0.02 -0.96 6.61
CA GLU A 57 0.69 -1.51 7.79
C GLU A 57 2.08 -2.04 7.48
N ARG A 58 2.14 -2.86 6.43
CA ARG A 58 3.33 -3.50 5.95
C ARG A 58 4.28 -2.46 5.40
N LEU A 59 3.77 -1.44 4.71
CA LEU A 59 4.58 -0.26 4.36
C LEU A 59 5.19 0.36 5.61
N GLY A 60 4.40 0.64 6.65
CA GLY A 60 4.90 1.20 7.91
C GLY A 60 5.98 0.35 8.60
N LYS A 61 5.80 -0.98 8.62
CA LYS A 61 6.78 -1.94 9.16
C LYS A 61 8.08 -1.94 8.35
N VAL A 62 7.98 -1.91 7.02
CA VAL A 62 9.15 -1.89 6.13
C VAL A 62 9.90 -0.57 6.26
N LEU A 63 9.20 0.57 6.21
CA LEU A 63 9.80 1.89 6.41
C LEU A 63 10.46 2.03 7.79
N SER A 64 9.86 1.47 8.84
CA SER A 64 10.46 1.50 10.18
C SER A 64 11.74 0.66 10.29
N LYS A 65 11.84 -0.43 9.53
CA LYS A 65 13.10 -1.19 9.41
C LYS A 65 14.16 -0.42 8.61
N LEU A 66 13.75 0.32 7.58
CA LEU A 66 14.64 1.01 6.64
C LEU A 66 15.15 2.37 7.16
N ARG A 67 14.34 3.10 7.94
CA ARG A 67 14.74 4.34 8.63
C ARG A 67 15.90 4.14 9.61
N ARG A 68 16.20 2.90 10.00
CA ARG A 68 17.42 2.57 10.75
C ARG A 68 18.69 2.62 9.90
N GLY A 69 18.62 3.01 8.61
CA GLY A 69 19.81 3.09 7.75
C GLY A 69 19.78 4.02 6.53
N GLN A 70 18.64 4.33 5.88
CA GLN A 70 18.62 5.20 4.68
C GLN A 70 17.27 5.93 4.48
N MET A 71 17.31 7.18 3.98
CA MET A 71 16.14 7.98 3.57
C MET A 71 15.56 7.40 2.26
N LEU A 72 14.29 7.00 2.27
CA LEU A 72 13.63 6.43 1.09
C LEU A 72 12.64 7.42 0.50
N THR A 73 12.87 7.76 -0.76
CA THR A 73 11.96 8.52 -1.61
C THR A 73 10.73 7.66 -1.93
N ILE A 74 9.55 8.09 -1.49
CA ILE A 74 8.27 7.50 -1.89
C ILE A 74 7.85 8.19 -3.20
N GLN A 75 7.96 7.51 -4.34
CA GLN A 75 7.31 7.96 -5.58
C GLN A 75 5.85 7.53 -5.54
N ILE A 76 4.95 8.49 -5.35
CA ILE A 76 3.50 8.30 -5.54
C ILE A 76 3.21 8.56 -7.02
N HIS A 77 2.84 7.53 -7.77
CA HIS A 77 2.19 7.73 -9.07
C HIS A 77 0.67 7.76 -8.81
N LEU A 78 0.07 8.93 -9.02
CA LEU A 78 -1.37 9.06 -9.22
C LEU A 78 -1.68 8.51 -10.61
N LEU A 79 -2.59 7.54 -10.70
CA LEU A 79 -3.30 7.24 -11.96
C LEU A 79 -4.53 8.15 -12.05
#